data_AF-H5Y270-F1
#
_entry.id   AF-H5Y270-F1
#
_cell.length_a   1.000
_cell.length_b   1.000
_cell.length_c   1.000
_cell.angle_alpha   90.00
_cell.angle_beta   90.00
_cell.angle_gamma   90.00
#
_symmetry.space_group_name_H-M   'P 1'
#
loop_
_entity.id
_entity.type
_entity.pdbx_description
1 polymer ?
#
loop_
_entity_poly.entity_id
_entity_poly.type
_entity_poly.pdbx_seq_one_letter_code
_entity_poly.pdbx_strand_id
1 'polypeptide(L)'
;MNEHLQNLTDYEPTEKERNLLEVLVNPEYRMKSITDVCKLAKCSRPVYYEAFSKPGFVRLYEQRSREVVKQALGPVLNTFVREALRGSFQHGKVILEMAGVYTDNVNISANIGVQIIDDIGGGDDDGDDSSTDTG
;
A
#
# COMPACT_ATOMS: atom_id res chain seq x y z
N MET A 1 -16.82 8.36 -10.41
CA MET A 1 -16.49 6.95 -10.07
C MET A 1 -15.07 6.98 -9.52
N ASN A 2 -14.76 6.95 -8.23
CA ASN A 2 -15.51 6.61 -7.03
C ASN A 2 -15.24 7.65 -5.94
N GLU A 3 -16.31 8.17 -5.33
CA GLU A 3 -16.25 8.73 -3.99
C GLU A 3 -16.01 7.59 -3.00
N HIS A 4 -14.89 7.65 -2.28
CA HIS A 4 -14.78 7.02 -0.97
C HIS A 4 -14.62 8.12 0.08
N LEU A 5 -15.73 8.80 0.38
CA LEU A 5 -15.90 9.47 1.66
C LEU A 5 -16.07 8.39 2.73
N GLN A 6 -15.11 8.25 3.66
CA GLN A 6 -15.40 7.70 4.99
C GLN A 6 -14.64 8.48 6.07
N ASN A 7 -15.34 9.49 6.58
CA ASN A 7 -15.29 10.10 7.91
C ASN A 7 -13.91 10.50 8.45
N LEU A 8 -13.59 11.79 8.34
CA LEU A 8 -12.81 12.49 9.37
C LEU A 8 -13.61 12.51 10.67
N THR A 9 -13.75 11.36 11.33
CA THR A 9 -13.75 11.43 12.79
C THR A 9 -12.31 11.74 13.15
N ASP A 10 -12.08 12.94 13.67
CA ASP A 10 -10.83 13.29 14.34
C ASP A 10 -10.64 12.26 15.45
N TYR A 11 -9.91 11.19 15.13
CA TYR A 11 -9.64 10.11 16.06
C TYR A 11 -8.84 10.74 17.20
N GLU A 12 -9.46 10.79 18.37
CA GLU A 12 -8.81 11.31 19.56
C GLU A 12 -8.08 10.16 20.26
N PRO A 13 -6.73 10.08 20.18
CA PRO A 13 -6.00 9.03 20.84
C PRO A 13 -6.08 9.20 22.35
N THR A 14 -6.17 8.08 23.07
CA THR A 14 -5.99 8.11 24.52
C THR A 14 -4.57 8.55 24.88
N GLU A 15 -4.34 8.95 26.14
CA GLU A 15 -2.99 9.34 26.60
C GLU A 15 -1.93 8.25 26.32
N LYS A 16 -2.29 6.98 26.52
CA LYS A 16 -1.41 5.83 26.26
C LYS A 16 -1.13 5.65 24.77
N GLU A 17 -2.14 5.86 23.92
CA GLU A 17 -1.99 5.80 22.47
C GLU A 17 -1.15 6.95 21.94
N ARG A 18 -1.27 8.15 22.52
CA ARG A 18 -0.42 9.29 22.17
C ARG A 18 1.05 9.01 22.50
N ASN A 19 1.32 8.51 23.71
CA ASN A 19 2.70 8.14 24.09
C ASN A 19 3.25 7.02 23.21
N LEU A 20 2.41 6.03 22.87
CA LEU A 20 2.79 4.96 21.94
C LEU A 20 3.11 5.51 20.53
N LEU A 21 2.27 6.42 20.03
CA LEU A 21 2.46 7.06 18.73
C LEU A 21 3.80 7.82 18.66
N GLU A 22 4.12 8.61 19.68
CA GLU A 22 5.40 9.36 19.75
C GLU A 22 6.62 8.43 19.68
N VAL A 23 6.57 7.31 20.39
CA VAL A 23 7.64 6.30 20.36
C VAL A 23 7.73 5.62 18.99
N LEU A 24 6.60 5.29 18.38
CA LEU A 24 6.56 4.60 17.09
C LEU A 24 7.07 5.42 15.92
N VAL A 25 6.83 6.74 15.92
CA VAL A 25 7.27 7.63 14.83
C VAL A 25 8.72 8.10 14.99
N ASN A 26 9.35 7.82 16.14
CA ASN A 26 10.74 8.17 16.36
C ASN A 26 11.68 7.20 15.60
N PRO A 27 12.49 7.69 14.64
CA PRO A 27 13.41 6.87 13.86
C PRO A 27 14.43 6.09 14.71
N GLU A 28 14.83 6.61 15.87
CA GLU A 28 15.80 5.98 16.78
C GLU A 28 15.28 4.67 17.38
N TYR A 29 13.96 4.49 17.41
CA TYR A 29 13.32 3.34 18.04
C TYR A 29 12.86 2.29 17.02
N ARG A 30 13.10 2.49 15.71
CA ARG A 30 12.65 1.62 14.63
C ARG A 30 13.01 0.14 14.80
N MET A 31 14.19 -0.15 15.35
CA MET A 31 14.70 -1.53 15.49
C MET A 31 14.39 -2.15 16.86
N LYS A 32 13.65 -1.44 17.72
CA LYS A 32 13.33 -1.94 19.06
C LYS A 32 12.23 -3.00 19.01
N SER A 33 12.30 -3.95 19.95
CA SER A 33 11.25 -4.96 20.10
C SER A 33 9.94 -4.32 20.56
N ILE A 34 8.79 -4.94 20.28
CA ILE A 34 7.47 -4.49 20.78
C ILE A 34 7.50 -4.32 22.31
N THR A 35 8.22 -5.19 23.02
CA THR A 35 8.35 -5.09 24.48
C THR A 35 9.06 -3.80 24.89
N ASP A 36 10.13 -3.43 24.21
CA ASP A 36 10.88 -2.20 24.51
C ASP A 36 10.10 -0.95 24.08
N VAL A 37 9.40 -1.01 22.95
CA VAL A 37 8.45 0.03 22.53
C VAL A 37 7.39 0.27 23.60
N CYS A 38 6.76 -0.79 24.11
CA CYS A 38 5.74 -0.68 25.17
C CYS A 38 6.32 -0.08 26.47
N LYS A 39 7.54 -0.47 26.85
CA LYS A 39 8.23 0.11 28.01
C LYS A 39 8.49 1.61 27.84
N LEU A 40 8.98 2.02 26.67
CA LEU A 40 9.23 3.42 26.33
C LEU A 40 7.94 4.24 26.32
N ALA A 41 6.87 3.66 25.74
CA ALA A 41 5.55 4.26 25.66
C ALA A 41 4.77 4.24 26.99
N LYS A 42 5.33 3.61 28.03
CA LYS A 42 4.69 3.39 29.34
C LYS A 42 3.31 2.70 29.21
N CYS A 43 3.20 1.74 28.29
CA CYS A 43 1.98 0.97 28.05
C CYS A 43 2.22 -0.54 28.16
N SER A 44 1.14 -1.32 28.26
CA SER A 44 1.21 -2.78 28.21
C SER A 44 1.12 -3.30 26.76
N ARG A 45 1.56 -4.54 26.52
CA ARG A 45 1.45 -5.17 25.19
C ARG A 45 0.01 -5.29 24.68
N PRO A 46 -1.01 -5.60 25.51
CA PRO A 46 -2.39 -5.58 25.06
C PRO A 46 -2.82 -4.21 24.51
N VAL A 47 -2.44 -3.11 25.16
CA VAL A 47 -2.74 -1.74 24.69
C VAL A 47 -2.11 -1.48 23.32
N TYR A 48 -0.90 -1.98 23.06
CA TYR A 48 -0.29 -1.90 21.74
C TYR A 48 -1.17 -2.57 20.68
N TYR A 49 -1.55 -3.84 20.88
CA TYR A 49 -2.35 -4.56 19.88
C TYR A 49 -3.77 -4.00 19.74
N GLU A 50 -4.35 -3.52 20.83
CA GLU A 50 -5.66 -2.84 20.81
C GLU A 50 -5.60 -1.50 20.07
N ALA A 51 -4.52 -0.74 20.19
CA ALA A 51 -4.35 0.48 19.41
C ALA A 51 -4.29 0.16 17.91
N PHE A 52 -3.52 -0.86 17.50
CA PHE A 52 -3.43 -1.27 16.10
C PHE A 52 -4.68 -1.96 15.54
N SER A 53 -5.59 -2.44 16.38
CA SER A 53 -6.90 -2.94 15.92
C SER A 53 -7.88 -1.81 15.58
N LYS A 54 -7.61 -0.57 16.03
CA LYS A 54 -8.42 0.62 15.74
C LYS A 54 -7.96 1.27 14.44
N PRO A 55 -8.80 1.30 13.38
CA PRO A 55 -8.42 1.90 12.10
C PRO A 55 -8.07 3.40 12.21
N GLY A 56 -8.66 4.11 13.17
CA GLY A 56 -8.36 5.53 13.43
C GLY A 56 -6.92 5.74 13.91
N PHE A 57 -6.44 4.90 14.83
CA PHE A 57 -5.05 4.95 15.29
C PHE A 57 -4.06 4.60 14.18
N VAL A 58 -4.36 3.59 13.35
CA VAL A 58 -3.53 3.21 12.20
C VAL A 58 -3.38 4.37 11.22
N ARG A 59 -4.49 5.03 10.85
CA ARG A 59 -4.44 6.21 9.97
C ARG A 59 -3.63 7.35 10.58
N LEU A 60 -3.80 7.61 11.88
CA LEU A 60 -3.04 8.64 12.58
C LEU A 60 -1.54 8.32 12.59
N TYR A 61 -1.17 7.07 12.88
CA TYR A 61 0.21 6.60 12.81
C TYR A 61 0.80 6.80 11.42
N GLU A 62 0.13 6.34 10.37
CA GLU A 62 0.61 6.51 9.00
C GLU A 62 0.76 7.98 8.60
N GLN A 63 -0.20 8.84 9.00
CA GLN A 63 -0.11 10.27 8.74
C GLN A 63 1.15 10.87 9.38
N ARG A 64 1.37 10.59 10.66
CA ARG A 64 2.56 11.08 11.38
C ARG A 64 3.85 10.50 10.80
N SER A 65 3.88 9.23 10.43
CA SER A 65 5.03 8.63 9.74
C SER A 65 5.35 9.35 8.43
N ARG A 66 4.33 9.69 7.63
CA ARG A 66 4.52 10.48 6.39
C ARG A 66 5.05 11.88 6.68
N GLU A 67 4.59 12.55 7.74
CA GLU A 67 5.12 13.85 8.17
C GLU A 67 6.62 13.78 8.52
N VAL A 68 7.04 12.75 9.27
CA VAL A 68 8.46 12.52 9.58
C VAL A 68 9.29 12.32 8.31
N VAL A 69 8.79 11.53 7.35
CA VAL A 69 9.48 11.35 6.06
C VAL A 69 9.59 12.68 5.29
N LYS A 70 8.53 13.50 5.27
CA LYS A 70 8.55 14.82 4.62
C LYS A 70 9.62 15.73 5.21
N GLN A 71 9.80 15.70 6.53
CA GLN A 71 10.87 16.48 7.20
C GLN A 71 12.27 15.98 6.81
N ALA A 72 12.43 14.69 6.55
CA ALA A 72 13.70 14.10 6.12
C ALA A 72 14.02 14.28 4.63
N LEU A 73 13.12 14.85 3.81
CA LEU A 73 13.33 14.97 2.36
C LEU A 73 14.56 15.79 1.99
N GLY A 74 14.81 16.91 2.65
CA GLY A 74 15.97 17.78 2.35
C GLY A 74 17.31 17.04 2.44
N PRO A 75 17.64 16.42 3.60
CA PRO A 75 18.85 15.61 3.75
C PRO A 75 18.98 14.45 2.75
N VAL A 76 17.85 13.79 2.41
CA VAL A 76 17.83 12.71 1.42
C VAL A 76 18.15 13.25 0.02
N LEU A 77 17.49 14.33 -0.40
CA LEU A 77 17.75 14.99 -1.68
C LEU A 77 19.21 15.44 -1.79
N ASN A 78 19.77 16.05 -0.74
CA ASN A 78 21.17 16.47 -0.71
C ASN A 78 22.13 15.29 -0.88
N THR A 79 21.80 14.13 -0.29
CA THR A 79 22.57 12.91 -0.46
C THR A 79 22.47 12.38 -1.89
N PHE A 80 21.27 12.35 -2.47
CA PHE A 80 21.06 11.93 -3.86
C PHE A 80 21.84 12.81 -4.84
N VAL A 81 21.79 14.13 -4.69
CA VAL A 81 22.55 15.07 -5.52
C VAL A 81 24.05 14.80 -5.39
N ARG A 82 24.55 14.64 -4.17
CA ARG A 82 25.98 14.36 -3.93
C ARG A 82 26.43 13.06 -4.59
N GLU A 83 25.67 11.98 -4.45
CA GLU A 83 26.03 10.69 -5.06
C GLU A 83 25.87 10.71 -6.59
N ALA A 84 24.90 11.43 -7.12
CA ALA A 84 24.76 11.66 -8.56
C ALA A 84 26.01 12.36 -9.14
N LEU A 85 26.47 13.44 -8.49
CA LEU A 85 27.68 14.17 -8.89
C LEU A 85 28.97 13.33 -8.79
N ARG A 86 28.97 12.30 -7.94
CA ARG A 86 30.07 11.31 -7.83
C ARG A 86 30.03 10.22 -8.91
N GLY A 87 29.07 10.29 -9.83
CA GLY A 87 28.93 9.34 -10.93
C GLY A 87 27.92 8.22 -10.68
N SER A 88 27.12 8.27 -9.61
CA SER A 88 26.06 7.29 -9.41
C SER A 88 24.89 7.54 -10.36
N PHE A 89 24.80 6.73 -11.42
CA PHE A 89 23.75 6.83 -12.43
C PHE A 89 22.34 6.73 -11.83
N GLN A 90 22.11 5.82 -10.89
CA GLN A 90 20.79 5.61 -10.29
C GLN A 90 20.28 6.84 -9.54
N HIS A 91 21.13 7.48 -8.72
CA HIS A 91 20.77 8.71 -8.03
C HIS A 91 20.56 9.87 -9.01
N GLY A 92 21.39 9.97 -10.05
CA GLY A 92 21.26 10.97 -11.10
C GLY A 92 19.94 10.82 -11.87
N LYS A 93 19.59 9.59 -12.27
CA LYS A 93 18.35 9.28 -12.96
C LYS A 93 17.12 9.76 -12.17
N VAL A 94 17.03 9.40 -10.90
CA VAL A 94 15.92 9.82 -10.02
C VAL A 94 15.82 11.35 -9.94
N ILE A 95 16.94 12.07 -9.81
CA ILE A 95 16.96 13.54 -9.77
C ILE A 95 16.51 14.15 -11.10
N LEU A 96 16.94 13.60 -12.23
CA LEU A 96 16.57 14.07 -13.57
C LEU A 96 15.09 13.81 -13.89
N GLU A 97 14.56 12.66 -13.46
CA GLU A 97 13.13 12.34 -13.54
C GLU A 97 12.30 13.33 -12.70
N MET A 98 12.71 13.58 -11.44
CA MET A 98 12.04 14.55 -10.57
C MET A 98 12.08 15.98 -11.11
N ALA A 99 13.15 16.35 -11.83
CA ALA A 99 13.28 17.65 -12.49
C ALA A 99 12.50 17.73 -13.82
N GLY A 100 11.90 16.63 -14.29
CA GLY A 100 11.16 16.57 -15.55
C GLY A 100 12.03 16.66 -16.81
N VAL A 101 13.35 16.50 -16.69
CA VAL A 101 14.29 16.56 -17.83
C VAL A 101 14.57 15.18 -18.42
N TYR A 102 14.06 14.12 -17.78
CA TYR A 102 14.19 12.74 -18.22
C TYR A 102 12.88 11.98 -17.98
N THR A 103 12.52 11.08 -18.89
CA THR A 103 11.37 10.18 -18.76
C THR A 103 11.73 8.85 -19.40
N ASP A 104 11.46 7.74 -18.71
CA ASP A 104 11.63 6.40 -19.27
C ASP A 104 10.58 6.14 -20.36
N ASN A 105 11.02 5.62 -21.49
CA ASN A 105 10.11 5.09 -22.51
C ASN A 105 9.64 3.69 -22.08
N VAL A 106 8.39 3.59 -21.62
CA VAL A 106 7.78 2.29 -21.29
C VAL A 106 7.28 1.63 -22.59
N ASN A 107 7.97 0.58 -23.05
CA ASN A 107 7.47 -0.27 -24.13
C ASN A 107 6.44 -1.25 -23.55
N ILE A 108 5.16 -1.01 -23.83
CA ILE A 108 4.07 -1.92 -23.43
C ILE A 108 3.89 -2.96 -24.53
N SER A 109 4.50 -4.14 -24.37
CA SER A 109 4.16 -5.32 -25.16
C SER A 109 2.94 -6.00 -24.55
N ALA A 110 1.73 -5.54 -24.89
CA ALA A 110 0.50 -6.22 -24.54
C ALA A 110 0.27 -7.42 -25.47
N ASN A 111 0.37 -8.65 -24.94
CA ASN A 111 -0.12 -9.84 -25.64
C ASN A 111 -1.63 -9.94 -25.39
N ILE A 112 -2.42 -9.39 -26.29
CA ILE A 112 -3.88 -9.51 -26.25
C ILE A 112 -4.22 -10.92 -26.76
N GLY A 113 -4.40 -11.86 -25.84
CA GLY A 113 -4.95 -13.17 -26.14
C GLY A 113 -6.39 -13.02 -26.61
N VAL A 114 -6.61 -13.05 -27.92
CA VAL A 114 -7.95 -13.16 -28.50
C VAL A 114 -8.46 -14.57 -28.19
N GLN A 115 -9.48 -14.68 -27.35
CA GLN A 115 -10.24 -15.92 -27.23
C GLN A 115 -11.31 -15.93 -28.31
N ILE A 116 -11.17 -16.81 -29.29
CA ILE A 116 -12.24 -17.13 -30.22
C ILE A 116 -13.27 -17.94 -29.42
N ILE A 117 -14.41 -17.32 -29.16
CA ILE A 117 -15.61 -18.00 -28.66
C ILE A 117 -16.30 -18.61 -29.88
N ASP A 118 -16.07 -19.90 -30.11
CA ASP A 118 -16.93 -20.71 -30.97
C ASP A 118 -18.19 -21.06 -30.20
N ASP A 119 -19.12 -20.10 -30.12
CA ASP A 119 -20.46 -20.33 -29.59
C ASP A 119 -21.48 -19.86 -30.64
N ILE A 120 -21.79 -20.75 -31.58
CA ILE A 120 -23.04 -20.70 -32.34
C ILE A 120 -23.69 -22.06 -32.18
N GLY A 121 -24.46 -22.18 -31.09
CA GLY A 121 -25.53 -23.17 -30.98
C GLY A 121 -26.78 -22.74 -31.73
N GLY A 122 -27.55 -23.74 -32.17
CA GLY A 122 -28.90 -23.64 -32.73
C GLY A 122 -28.98 -24.33 -34.10
N GLY A 123 -29.81 -25.33 -34.34
CA GLY A 123 -30.89 -25.93 -33.57
C GLY A 123 -31.55 -27.01 -34.45
N ASP A 124 -32.37 -27.82 -33.79
CA ASP A 124 -33.47 -28.63 -34.35
C ASP A 124 -33.10 -29.91 -35.12
N ASP A 125 -33.36 -31.07 -34.53
CA ASP A 125 -34.33 -31.99 -35.15
C ASP A 125 -34.98 -32.90 -34.08
N ASP A 126 -36.29 -32.78 -34.00
CA ASP A 126 -37.21 -33.54 -33.16
C ASP A 126 -37.33 -34.98 -33.68
N GLY A 127 -37.40 -35.94 -32.77
CA GLY A 127 -37.55 -37.36 -33.11
C GLY A 127 -38.03 -38.21 -31.95
N ASP A 128 -39.18 -37.84 -31.41
CA ASP A 128 -40.06 -38.69 -30.60
C ASP A 128 -40.51 -39.90 -31.44
N ASP A 129 -40.24 -41.13 -30.98
CA ASP A 129 -41.33 -42.11 -30.85
C ASP A 129 -40.98 -43.23 -29.86
N SER A 130 -41.97 -43.44 -29.00
CA SER A 130 -42.17 -44.47 -28.00
C SER A 130 -42.09 -45.92 -28.53
N SER A 131 -41.75 -46.87 -27.64
CA SER A 131 -42.49 -48.14 -27.51
C SER A 131 -42.02 -48.96 -26.31
N THR A 132 -43.02 -49.36 -25.52
CA THR A 132 -42.99 -50.17 -24.30
C THR A 132 -42.93 -51.67 -24.57
N ASP A 133 -42.30 -52.40 -23.63
CA ASP A 133 -42.70 -53.69 -23.03
C ASP A 133 -43.00 -54.92 -23.94
N THR A 134 -42.27 -56.03 -23.74
CA THR A 134 -42.75 -57.36 -23.24
C THR A 134 -41.82 -58.50 -23.69
N GLY A 135 -41.46 -59.40 -22.76
CA GLY A 135 -40.96 -60.75 -23.07
C GLY A 135 -39.82 -61.25 -22.21
#